data_AF-D1VXL4-F1
#
_entry.id   AF-D1VXL4-F1
#
_cell.length_a   1.000
_cell.length_b   1.000
_cell.length_c   1.000
_cell.angle_alpha   90.00
_cell.angle_beta   90.00
_cell.angle_gamma   90.00
#
_symmetry.space_group_name_H-M   'P 1'
#
loop_
_entity.id
_entity.type
_entity.pdbx_description
1 polymer ?
#
loop_
_entity_poly.entity_id
_entity_poly.type
_entity_poly.pdbx_seq_one_letter_code
_entity_poly.pdbx_strand_id
1 'polypeptide(L)' 'MDLVKLCNKLEKGAVYLKDDYEDIVLRIVVIDKSTHCFIKRRGRIEVEVDSTGKDIFESKMYGYEISKEEYDEFL' A
#
# COMPACT_ATOMS: atom_id res chain seq x y z
N MET A 1 -8.98 5.17 6.22
CA MET A 1 -8.23 6.34 5.70
C MET A 1 -9.18 7.25 4.92
N ASP A 2 -8.96 8.56 4.87
CA ASP A 2 -9.68 9.43 3.92
C ASP A 2 -9.04 9.30 2.53
N LEU A 3 -9.82 8.91 1.51
CA LEU A 3 -9.33 8.70 0.15
C LEU A 3 -8.72 9.98 -0.46
N VAL A 4 -9.26 11.15 -0.10
CA VAL A 4 -8.73 12.44 -0.57
C VAL A 4 -7.36 12.71 0.02
N LYS A 5 -7.15 12.35 1.29
CA LYS A 5 -5.83 12.43 1.93
C LYS A 5 -4.83 11.46 1.32
N LEU A 6 -5.28 10.26 0.96
CA LEU A 6 -4.44 9.26 0.29
C LEU A 6 -3.97 9.78 -1.08
N CYS A 7 -4.87 10.29 -1.92
CA CYS A 7 -4.52 10.86 -3.22
C CYS A 7 -3.51 12.00 -3.09
N ASN A 8 -3.73 12.94 -2.16
CA ASN A 8 -2.79 14.05 -1.91
C ASN A 8 -1.41 13.58 -1.44
N LYS A 9 -1.32 12.45 -0.73
CA LYS A 9 -0.04 11.86 -0.31
C LYS A 9 0.63 11.15 -1.49
N LEU A 10 -0.13 10.44 -2.30
CA LEU A 10 0.35 9.75 -3.50
C LEU A 10 0.90 10.71 -4.56
N GLU A 11 0.36 11.93 -4.66
CA GLU A 11 0.95 13.00 -5.47
C GLU A 11 2.31 13.47 -4.95
N LYS A 12 2.59 13.30 -3.65
CA LYS A 12 3.86 13.71 -3.02
C LYS A 12 4.90 12.58 -2.96
N GLY A 13 4.48 11.33 -3.05
CA GLY A 13 5.37 10.17 -2.99
C GLY A 13 4.64 8.86 -2.70
N ALA A 14 5.41 7.80 -2.46
CA ALA A 14 4.86 6.50 -2.13
C ALA A 14 4.18 6.51 -0.74
N VAL A 15 3.05 5.82 -0.63
CA VAL A 15 2.35 5.56 0.63
C VAL A 15 2.51 4.09 1.00
N TYR A 16 2.78 3.83 2.27
CA TYR A 16 2.94 2.48 2.81
C TYR A 16 1.82 2.20 3.79
N LEU A 17 1.13 1.08 3.61
CA LEU A 17 0.03 0.65 4.45
C LEU A 17 0.34 -0.71 5.05
N LYS A 18 -0.18 -0.98 6.24
CA LYS A 18 -0.20 -2.30 6.84
C LYS A 18 -1.63 -2.70 7.12
N ASP A 19 -1.91 -3.95 6.82
CA ASP A 19 -3.15 -4.63 7.18
C ASP A 19 -2.81 -5.70 8.22
N ASP A 20 -3.23 -5.47 9.47
CA ASP A 20 -3.00 -6.41 10.58
C ASP A 20 -3.86 -7.67 10.47
N TYR A 21 -4.95 -7.64 9.70
CA TYR A 21 -5.84 -8.78 9.60
C TYR A 21 -5.25 -9.88 8.72
N GLU A 22 -4.68 -9.48 7.58
CA GLU A 22 -4.04 -10.41 6.64
C GLU A 22 -2.52 -10.55 6.84
N ASP A 23 -1.93 -9.80 7.78
CA ASP A 23 -0.47 -9.70 8.01
C ASP A 23 0.27 -9.37 6.70
N ILE A 24 -0.22 -8.31 6.02
CA ILE A 24 0.35 -7.83 4.74
C ILE A 24 0.73 -6.37 4.85
N VAL A 25 1.76 -5.97 4.09
CA VAL A 25 2.09 -4.57 3.87
C VAL A 25 1.95 -4.21 2.41
N LEU A 26 1.46 -3.01 2.14
CA LEU A 26 1.20 -2.50 0.81
C LEU A 26 2.05 -1.26 0.56
N ARG A 27 2.58 -1.15 -0.66
CA ARG A 27 3.18 0.08 -1.18
C ARG A 27 2.35 0.57 -2.34
N ILE A 28 1.89 1.80 -2.27
CA ILE A 28 1.11 2.45 -3.33
C ILE A 28 1.94 3.63 -3.83
N VAL A 29 2.14 3.71 -5.15
CA VAL A 29 2.90 4.78 -5.79
C VAL A 29 2.25 5.16 -7.12
N VAL A 30 2.32 6.43 -7.49
CA VAL A 30 1.86 6.89 -8.80
C VAL A 30 3.08 7.06 -9.71
N ILE A 31 3.10 6.31 -10.82
CA ILE A 31 4.13 6.35 -11.85
C ILE A 31 3.44 6.66 -13.17
N ASP A 32 3.88 7.70 -13.88
CA ASP A 32 3.32 8.11 -15.17
C ASP A 32 1.77 8.22 -15.19
N LYS A 33 1.20 8.82 -14.13
CA LYS A 33 -0.25 8.99 -13.90
C LYS A 33 -1.03 7.69 -13.68
N SER A 34 -0.35 6.56 -13.60
CA SER A 34 -0.92 5.26 -13.23
C SER A 34 -0.62 4.95 -11.77
N THR A 35 -1.60 4.42 -11.05
CA THR A 35 -1.39 3.96 -9.67
C THR A 35 -0.91 2.53 -9.69
N HIS A 36 0.30 2.31 -9.17
CA HIS A 36 0.90 1.00 -8.99
C HIS A 36 0.78 0.60 -7.51
N CYS A 37 0.30 -0.62 -7.28
CA CYS A 37 0.15 -1.18 -5.95
C CYS A 37 1.01 -2.44 -5.83
N PHE A 38 1.76 -2.53 -4.75
CA PHE A 38 2.59 -3.67 -4.44
C PHE A 38 2.17 -4.22 -3.10
N ILE A 39 2.02 -5.54 -2.99
CA ILE A 39 1.72 -6.23 -1.75
C ILE A 39 2.94 -7.08 -1.39
N LYS A 40 3.40 -6.96 -0.15
CA LYS A 40 4.42 -7.82 0.44
C LYS A 40 3.77 -8.57 1.60
N ARG A 41 3.83 -9.89 1.52
CA ARG A 41 3.32 -10.78 2.58
C ARG A 41 4.50 -11.36 3.33
N ARG A 42 4.35 -11.63 4.62
CA ARG A 42 5.43 -12.14 5.46
C ARG A 42 6.05 -13.42 4.88
N GLY A 43 7.37 -13.42 4.69
CA GLY A 43 8.10 -14.54 4.10
C GLY A 43 7.83 -14.80 2.60
N ARG A 44 7.19 -13.86 1.89
CA ARG A 44 7.00 -13.92 0.43
C ARG A 44 7.59 -12.69 -0.25
N ILE A 45 7.90 -12.84 -1.53
CA ILE A 45 8.34 -11.74 -2.38
C ILE A 45 7.23 -10.70 -2.55
N GLU A 46 7.62 -9.43 -2.70
CA GLU A 46 6.74 -8.35 -3.13
C GLU A 46 6.14 -8.70 -4.49
N VAL A 47 4.82 -8.56 -4.62
CA VAL A 47 4.10 -8.77 -5.87
C VAL A 47 3.37 -7.50 -6.25
N GLU A 48 3.50 -7.11 -7.52
CA GLU A 48 2.68 -6.05 -8.08
C GLU A 48 1.26 -6.58 -8.32
N VAL A 49 0.28 -5.78 -7.92
CA VAL A 49 -1.14 -6.10 -8.07
C VAL A 49 -1.88 -4.92 -8.67
N ASP A 50 -3.00 -5.22 -9.29
CA ASP A 50 -3.85 -4.19 -9.86
C ASP A 50 -4.41 -3.26 -8.78
N SER A 51 -4.28 -1.96 -8.99
CA SER A 51 -4.68 -0.93 -8.02
C SER A 51 -6.20 -0.80 -7.81
N THR A 52 -6.99 -1.46 -8.67
CA THR A 52 -8.45 -1.60 -8.57
C THR A 52 -8.90 -2.91 -7.93
N GLY A 53 -7.95 -3.78 -7.55
CA GLY A 53 -8.25 -5.01 -6.83
C GLY A 53 -9.03 -4.77 -5.54
N LYS A 54 -9.96 -5.67 -5.21
CA LYS A 54 -10.79 -5.58 -4.00
C LYS A 54 -9.94 -5.50 -2.74
N ASP A 55 -8.87 -6.29 -2.68
CA ASP A 55 -7.93 -6.33 -1.55
C ASP A 55 -7.22 -4.97 -1.37
N ILE A 56 -6.84 -4.31 -2.48
CA ILE A 56 -6.26 -2.95 -2.44
C ILE A 56 -7.25 -1.92 -1.92
N PHE A 57 -8.51 -2.01 -2.34
CA PHE A 57 -9.55 -1.10 -1.87
C PHE A 57 -9.82 -1.30 -0.37
N GLU A 58 -9.87 -2.55 0.09
CA GLU A 58 -10.05 -2.88 1.50
C GLU A 58 -8.86 -2.38 2.35
N SER A 59 -7.62 -2.63 1.94
CA SER A 59 -6.46 -2.11 2.67
C SER A 59 -6.33 -0.58 2.61
N LYS A 60 -6.80 0.09 1.54
CA LYS A 60 -6.91 1.58 1.50
C LYS A 60 -7.93 2.10 2.52
N MET A 61 -9.01 1.37 2.75
CA MET A 61 -10.08 1.77 3.65
C MET A 61 -9.74 1.46 5.12
N TYR A 62 -9.28 0.23 5.38
CA TYR A 62 -9.11 -0.36 6.71
C TYR A 62 -7.67 -0.47 7.19
N GLY A 63 -6.70 -0.45 6.27
CA GLY A 63 -5.29 -0.44 6.61
C GLY A 63 -4.87 0.88 7.27
N TYR A 64 -3.80 0.82 8.03
CA TYR A 64 -3.17 1.99 8.65
C TYR A 64 -1.86 2.31 7.95
N GLU A 65 -1.53 3.59 7.93
CA GLU A 65 -0.28 4.07 7.33
C GLU A 65 0.90 3.70 8.23
N ILE A 66 1.94 3.15 7.60
CA ILE A 66 3.21 2.84 8.24
C ILE A 66 4.31 3.67 7.61
N SER A 67 5.44 3.76 8.32
CA SER A 67 6.65 4.34 7.76
C SER A 67 7.27 3.44 6.68
N LYS A 68 8.12 4.02 5.83
CA LYS A 68 8.92 3.25 4.87
C LYS A 68 9.84 2.25 5.60
N GLU A 69 10.36 2.63 6.76
CA GLU A 69 11.25 1.81 7.57
C GLU A 69 10.55 0.52 8.01
N GLU A 70 9.33 0.64 8.55
CA GLU A 70 8.50 -0.52 8.91
C GLU A 70 8.17 -1.42 7.71
N TYR A 71 7.96 -0.82 6.53
CA TYR A 71 7.71 -1.57 5.30
C TYR A 71 8.96 -2.36 4.85
N ASP A 72 10.13 -1.73 4.93
CA ASP A 72 11.41 -2.34 4.54
C ASP A 72 11.82 -3.45 5.52
N GLU A 73 11.57 -3.27 6.82
CA GLU A 73 11.79 -4.27 7.89
C GLU A 73 10.83 -5.46 7.82
N PHE A 74 9.72 -5.33 7.09
CA PHE A 74 8.74 -6.40 6.94
C PHE A 74 9.30 -7.55 6.08
N LEU A 75 9.90 -8.57 6.70
CA LEU A 75 10.55 -9.72 6.05
C LEU A 75 9.58 -10.87 5.71
#